data_AF-A0AAD4TJD9-F1
#
_entry.id   AF-A0AAD4TJD9-F1
#
_cell.length_a   1.000
_cell.length_b   1.000
_cell.length_c   1.000
_cell.angle_alpha   90.00
_cell.angle_beta   90.00
_cell.angle_gamma   90.00
#
_symmetry.space_group_name_H-M   'P 1'
#
loop_
_entity.id
_entity.type
_entity.pdbx_description
1 polymer ?
#
loop_
_entity_poly.entity_id
_entity_poly.type
_entity_poly.pdbx_seq_one_letter_code
_entity_poly.pdbx_strand_id
1 'polypeptide(L)' 'MATYLADRVIVFEGRPSIDSTANAPQSLLTGMNLFLSQLDITFRRDPTNFRPRINKLESTKDKEQKAAGTFYYLN' A
#
# COMPACT_ATOMS: atom_id res chain seq x y z
N MET A 1 9.61 -0.19 7.66
CA MET A 1 10.30 -1.44 8.07
C MET A 1 10.10 -2.53 7.04
N ALA A 2 8.87 -2.95 6.71
CA ALA A 2 8.65 -3.96 5.65
C ALA A 2 9.27 -3.57 4.29
N THR A 3 9.13 -2.31 3.89
CA THR A 3 9.66 -1.79 2.62
C THR A 3 11.18 -1.62 2.57
N TYR A 4 11.87 -1.69 3.71
CA TYR A 4 13.33 -1.58 3.78
C TYR A 4 14.00 -2.95 3.67
N LEU A 5 13.29 -4.03 4.02
CA LEU A 5 13.86 -5.37 4.16
C LEU A 5 13.49 -6.32 3.02
N ALA A 6 12.45 -6.00 2.23
CA ALA A 6 11.86 -6.93 1.27
C ALA A 6 12.00 -6.45 -0.18
N ASP A 7 12.53 -7.31 -1.04
CA ASP A 7 12.52 -7.12 -2.50
C ASP A 7 11.18 -7.53 -3.13
N ARG A 8 10.56 -8.56 -2.55
CA ARG A 8 9.26 -9.10 -2.97
C ARG A 8 8.35 -9.33 -1.77
N VAL A 9 7.05 -9.28 -2.02
CA VAL A 9 6.01 -9.47 -0.99
C VAL A 9 4.94 -10.43 -1.47
N ILE A 10 4.35 -11.18 -0.54
CA ILE A 10 3.15 -12.00 -0.75
C ILE A 10 2.01 -11.31 -0.02
N VAL A 11 0.96 -10.95 -0.75
CA VAL A 11 -0.25 -10.35 -0.18
C VAL A 11 -1.27 -11.45 0.05
N PHE A 12 -1.77 -11.55 1.28
CA PHE A 12 -2.87 -12.44 1.62
C PHE A 12 -4.20 -11.71 1.47
N GLU A 13 -5.17 -12.36 0.84
CA GLU A 13 -6.52 -11.85 0.62
C GLU A 13 -7.55 -12.83 1.17
N GLY A 14 -8.76 -12.34 1.44
CA GLY A 14 -9.87 -13.16 1.93
C GLY A 14 -10.54 -12.57 3.16
N ARG A 15 -11.48 -13.34 3.73
CA ARG A 15 -12.22 -12.95 4.93
C ARG A 15 -11.66 -13.70 6.15
N PRO A 16 -11.26 -12.98 7.22
CA PRO A 16 -10.77 -13.61 8.45
C PRO A 16 -11.71 -14.70 8.96
N SER A 17 -11.13 -15.84 9.34
CA SER A 17 -11.85 -17.03 9.82
C SER A 17 -12.81 -17.69 8.81
N ILE A 18 -12.76 -17.33 7.52
CA ILE A 18 -13.57 -17.95 6.46
C ILE A 18 -12.68 -18.50 5.35
N ASP A 19 -11.89 -17.65 4.73
CA ASP A 19 -11.06 -17.99 3.57
C ASP A 19 -9.77 -17.16 3.55
N SER A 20 -8.72 -17.71 2.94
CA SER A 20 -7.45 -17.02 2.78
C SER A 20 -6.72 -17.51 1.53
N THR A 21 -6.32 -16.58 0.68
CA THR A 21 -5.54 -16.84 -0.54
C THR A 21 -4.20 -16.12 -0.44
N ALA A 22 -3.11 -16.87 -0.58
CA ALA A 22 -1.77 -16.31 -0.71
C ALA A 22 -1.48 -16.02 -2.19
N ASN A 23 -1.22 -14.76 -2.53
CA ASN A 23 -0.83 -14.39 -3.88
C ASN A 23 0.59 -14.87 -4.24
N ALA A 24 0.90 -14.94 -5.53
CA ALA A 24 2.27 -15.16 -5.98
C ALA A 24 3.19 -14.01 -5.49
N PRO A 25 4.50 -14.23 -5.28
CA PRO A 25 5.43 -13.17 -4.90
C PRO A 25 5.44 -12.01 -5.91
N GLN A 26 5.06 -10.82 -5.47
CA GLN A 26 5.01 -9.60 -6.27
C GLN A 26 6.17 -8.67 -5.94
N SER A 27 6.43 -7.68 -6.80
CA SER A 27 7.32 -6.57 -6.44
C SER A 27 6.78 -5.84 -5.21
N LEU A 28 7.67 -5.22 -4.43
CA LEU A 28 7.26 -4.41 -3.28
C LEU A 28 6.25 -3.32 -3.66
N LEU A 29 6.46 -2.62 -4.78
CA LEU A 29 5.54 -1.56 -5.24
C LEU A 29 4.14 -2.12 -5.51
N THR A 30 4.05 -3.18 -6.31
CA THR A 30 2.78 -3.77 -6.72
C THR A 30 2.03 -4.33 -5.52
N GLY A 31 2.71 -5.12 -4.68
CA GLY A 31 2.07 -5.75 -3.52
C GLY A 31 1.65 -4.74 -2.45
N MET A 32 2.44 -3.70 -2.20
CA MET A 32 2.02 -2.63 -1.27
C MET A 32 0.82 -1.85 -1.79
N ASN A 33 0.74 -1.57 -3.09
CA ASN A 33 -0.42 -0.91 -3.68
C ASN A 33 -1.68 -1.79 -3.59
N LEU A 34 -1.56 -3.09 -3.88
CA LEU A 34 -2.67 -4.03 -3.72
C LEU A 34 -3.14 -4.09 -2.25
N PHE A 35 -2.22 -4.32 -1.31
CA PHE A 35 -2.55 -4.40 0.11
C PHE A 35 -3.23 -3.13 0.63
N LEU A 36 -2.70 -1.95 0.29
CA LEU A 36 -3.26 -0.68 0.78
C LEU A 36 -4.59 -0.33 0.09
N SER A 37 -4.80 -0.74 -1.16
CA SER A 37 -6.10 -0.59 -1.83
C SER A 37 -7.22 -1.35 -1.14
N GLN A 38 -6.93 -2.53 -0.59
CA GLN A 38 -7.91 -3.33 0.16
C GLN A 38 -8.30 -2.70 1.50
N LEU A 39 -7.36 -1.96 2.10
CA LEU A 39 -7.61 -1.20 3.32
C LEU A 39 -8.25 0.17 3.05
N ASP A 40 -8.36 0.57 1.78
CA ASP A 40 -8.79 1.90 1.35
C ASP A 40 -7.99 3.06 1.98
N ILE A 41 -6.68 2.85 2.15
CA ILE A 41 -5.74 3.79 2.77
C ILE A 41 -4.64 4.18 1.79
N THR A 42 -4.26 5.44 1.74
CA THR A 42 -3.11 5.91 0.93
C THR A 42 -1.98 6.48 1.79
N PHE A 43 -0.74 6.31 1.32
CA PHE A 43 0.46 6.86 1.94
C PHE A 43 1.19 7.79 0.97
N ARG A 44 1.57 8.96 1.47
CA ARG A 44 2.51 9.87 0.80
C ARG A 44 3.88 9.82 1.47
N ARG A 45 4.90 10.27 0.77
CA ARG A 45 6.24 10.43 1.33
C ARG A 45 6.47 11.88 1.75
N ASP A 46 7.08 12.06 2.91
CA ASP A 46 7.56 13.37 3.36
C ASP A 46 8.81 13.75 2.54
N PRO A 47 8.85 14.92 1.88
CA PRO A 47 9.97 15.29 1.01
C PRO A 47 11.26 15.61 1.78
N THR A 48 11.18 15.86 3.08
CA THR A 48 12.34 16.25 3.90
C THR A 48 13.06 15.07 4.53
N ASN A 49 12.29 14.10 5.02
CA ASN A 49 12.80 12.97 5.82
C ASN A 49 12.42 11.62 5.25
N PHE A 50 11.75 11.59 4.09
CA PHE A 50 11.39 10.39 3.35
C PHE A 50 10.50 9.41 4.13
N ARG A 51 9.90 9.83 5.25
CA ARG A 51 9.03 8.98 6.06
C ARG A 51 7.67 8.82 5.37
N PRO A 52 7.11 7.61 5.32
CA PRO A 52 5.73 7.42 4.88
C PRO A 52 4.77 8.10 5.87
N ARG A 53 3.83 8.87 5.34
CA ARG A 53 2.77 9.57 6.07
C ARG A 53 1.43 9.11 5.51
N ILE A 54 0.58 8.60 6.40
CA ILE A 54 -0.79 8.25 6.03
C ILE A 54 -1.57 9.51 5.66
N ASN A 55 -2.35 9.45 4.58
CA ASN A 55 -3.28 10.52 4.24
C ASN A 55 -4.52 10.43 5.14
N LYS A 56 -5.15 11.59 5.40
CA LYS A 56 -6.46 11.60 6.04
C LYS A 56 -7.48 11.10 5.01
N LEU A 57 -8.39 10.24 5.46
CA LEU A 57 -9.50 9.73 4.64
C LEU A 57 -10.24 10.90 3.98
N GLU A 58 -10.53 10.77 2.68
CA GLU A 58 -11.24 11.76 1.86
C GLU A 58 -10.55 13.13 1.70
N SER A 59 -9.30 13.28 2.15
CA SER A 59 -8.51 14.48 1.87
C SER A 59 -8.21 14.61 0.37
N THR A 60 -7.92 15.82 -0.09
CA THR A 60 -7.58 16.08 -1.51
C THR A 60 -6.50 15.12 -2.02
N LYS A 61 -5.42 14.93 -1.24
CA LYS A 61 -4.32 14.02 -1.61
C LYS A 61 -4.71 12.54 -1.59
N ASP A 62 -5.62 12.14 -0.70
CA ASP A 62 -6.15 10.77 -0.67
C ASP A 62 -6.94 10.48 -1.96
N LYS A 63 -7.82 11.41 -2.34
CA LYS A 63 -8.65 11.32 -3.55
C LYS A 63 -7.81 11.29 -4.83
N GLU A 64 -6.83 12.19 -4.94
CA GLU A 64 -5.91 12.23 -6.08
C GLU A 64 -5.15 10.91 -6.23
N GLN A 65 -4.63 10.36 -5.13
CA GLN A 65 -3.89 9.10 -5.12
C GLN A 65 -4.76 7.89 -5.46
N LYS A 66 -5.97 7.82 -4.89
CA LYS A 66 -6.96 6.77 -5.22
C LYS A 66 -7.37 6.84 -6.69
N ALA A 67 -7.63 8.03 -7.22
CA ALA A 67 -7.97 8.24 -8.63
C ALA A 67 -6.82 7.85 -9.58
N ALA A 68 -5.57 8.06 -9.15
CA ALA A 68 -4.39 7.63 -9.89
C ALA A 68 -4.05 6.14 -9.71
N GLY A 69 -4.75 5.41 -8.83
CA GLY A 69 -4.45 4.02 -8.49
C GLY A 69 -3.13 3.82 -7.74
N THR A 70 -2.60 4.88 -7.12
CA THR A 70 -1.29 4.88 -6.44
C THR A 70 -1.48 5.08 -4.94
N PHE A 71 -1.55 3.99 -4.19
CA PHE A 71 -1.70 3.95 -2.74
C PHE A 71 -0.37 3.99 -1.99
N TYR A 72 0.74 3.66 -2.66
CA TYR A 72 2.10 3.67 -2.13
C TYR A 72 3.12 4.18 -3.15
N TYR A 73 4.06 5.00 -2.69
CA TYR A 73 5.24 5.43 -3.46
C TYR A 73 6.52 4.89 -2.83
N LEU A 74 7.42 4.39 -3.68
CA LEU A 74 8.72 3.85 -3.28
C LEU A 74 9.82 4.92 -3.22
N ASN A 75 9.70 5.96 -4.05
CA ASN A 75 10.63 7.08 -4.16
C ASN A 75 9.90 8.40 -3.96
#